data_AF-A0A964N949-F1
#
_entry.id   AF-A0A964N949-F1
#
_cell.length_a   1.000
_cell.length_b   1.000
_cell.length_c   1.000
_cell.angle_alpha   90.00
_cell.angle_beta   90.00
_cell.angle_gamma   90.00
#
_symmetry.space_group_name_H-M   'P 1'
#
loop_
_entity.id
_entity.type
_entity.pdbx_description
1 polymer ?
#
loop_
_entity_poly.entity_id
_entity_poly.type
_entity_poly.pdbx_seq_one_letter_code
_entity_poly.pdbx_strand_id
1 'polypeptide(L)'
;MSDLPKHVEIHEEGPREGFQIEPGPISTADKIRVIEALAETGLEHIQVCSFVNTRLVPGWADAEDVVAGFNAKPGIHYTGLWFNSNGLQRALAFRDKLTINGSIALTASEAFTRKNLNRSHAENVEAMKKQTRLHLENGVDVPRLGIMAAFGCNYQGDISPAQVIASLKDGMAIAEEAGAKINIFSLADTMGWATPARIERTINEVRTVWPKMKIALHLHDTRGLAVANAHAALKLGVTQFDSTVGGLGGCPFAGQKGAAGNICTEELVMLCEEMGVSTGVDLDKLIEVGRMAEEIVGHPLPSELIHAGSLDAFRRQAA
;
A
#
# COMPACT_ATOMS: atom_id res chain seq x y z
N MET A 1 -18.60 -24.90 -1.23
CA MET A 1 -18.26 -23.67 -0.47
C MET A 1 -16.89 -23.25 -0.95
N SER A 2 -16.73 -22.05 -1.50
CA SER A 2 -15.41 -21.60 -2.00
C SER A 2 -14.46 -21.40 -0.82
N ASP A 3 -13.19 -21.76 -0.99
CA ASP A 3 -12.10 -21.49 -0.04
C ASP A 3 -11.67 -20.00 -0.03
N LEU A 4 -12.41 -19.15 -0.76
CA LEU A 4 -12.18 -17.72 -0.87
C LEU A 4 -12.66 -16.97 0.39
N PRO A 5 -12.02 -15.84 0.73
CA PRO A 5 -12.51 -14.97 1.78
C PRO A 5 -13.89 -14.41 1.40
N LYS A 6 -14.72 -14.12 2.40
CA LYS A 6 -16.02 -13.47 2.17
C LYS A 6 -15.90 -11.97 1.91
N HIS A 7 -14.85 -11.36 2.46
CA HIS A 7 -14.62 -9.93 2.38
C HIS A 7 -13.11 -9.64 2.32
N VAL A 8 -12.75 -8.58 1.61
CA VAL A 8 -11.39 -8.07 1.45
C VAL A 8 -11.35 -6.58 1.78
N GLU A 9 -10.43 -6.21 2.67
CA GLU A 9 -10.09 -4.83 3.01
C GLU A 9 -9.12 -4.27 1.95
N ILE A 10 -9.48 -3.14 1.37
CA ILE A 10 -8.65 -2.42 0.40
C ILE A 10 -8.09 -1.17 1.05
N HIS A 11 -6.77 -1.04 1.05
CA HIS A 11 -6.05 0.13 1.49
C HIS A 11 -5.65 0.97 0.27
N GLU A 12 -6.38 2.06 0.05
CA GLU A 12 -6.16 2.98 -1.07
C GLU A 12 -4.98 3.91 -0.76
N GLU A 13 -3.89 3.74 -1.51
CA GLU A 13 -2.64 4.47 -1.33
C GLU A 13 -2.45 5.56 -2.41
N GLY A 14 -3.35 5.66 -3.39
CA GLY A 14 -3.22 6.48 -4.59
C GLY A 14 -2.98 7.96 -4.31
N PRO A 15 -3.72 8.62 -3.38
CA PRO A 15 -3.44 10.02 -3.05
C PRO A 15 -2.00 10.19 -2.60
N ARG A 16 -1.49 9.37 -1.67
CA ARG A 16 -0.10 9.47 -1.18
C ARG A 16 0.93 9.03 -2.23
N GLU A 17 0.84 7.80 -2.72
CA GLU A 17 1.85 7.18 -3.59
C GLU A 17 1.86 7.71 -4.99
N GLY A 18 0.68 7.92 -5.57
CA GLY A 18 0.51 8.49 -6.90
C GLY A 18 1.13 9.86 -6.99
N PHE A 19 0.54 10.82 -6.28
CA PHE A 19 0.93 12.22 -6.39
C PHE A 19 2.36 12.50 -5.96
N GLN A 20 2.98 11.59 -5.19
CA GLN A 20 4.38 11.70 -4.81
C GLN A 20 5.35 11.61 -6.00
N ILE A 21 5.02 10.82 -7.02
CA ILE A 21 5.92 10.56 -8.16
C ILE A 21 5.60 11.38 -9.40
N GLU A 22 4.46 12.08 -9.39
CA GLU A 22 4.02 12.86 -10.53
C GLU A 22 4.94 14.06 -10.79
N PRO A 23 5.29 14.35 -12.07
CA PRO A 23 6.27 15.37 -12.42
C PRO A 23 5.75 16.80 -12.25
N GLY A 24 4.42 16.98 -12.20
CA GLY A 24 3.76 18.28 -12.13
C GLY A 24 3.30 18.65 -10.72
N PRO A 25 3.15 19.95 -10.43
CA PRO A 25 2.50 20.37 -9.19
C PRO A 25 1.02 20.01 -9.27
N ILE A 26 0.60 19.05 -8.45
CA ILE A 26 -0.83 18.78 -8.21
C ILE A 26 -1.29 19.75 -7.12
N SER A 27 -2.34 20.52 -7.40
CA SER A 27 -2.82 21.53 -6.47
C SER A 27 -3.38 20.88 -5.20
N THR A 28 -3.28 21.59 -4.07
CA THR A 28 -3.89 21.15 -2.80
C THR A 28 -5.38 20.87 -2.97
N ALA A 29 -6.09 21.68 -3.76
CA ALA A 29 -7.51 21.52 -4.04
C ALA A 29 -7.81 20.21 -4.79
N ASP A 30 -6.97 19.85 -5.78
CA ASP A 30 -7.13 18.60 -6.53
C ASP A 30 -6.84 17.37 -5.67
N LYS A 31 -5.83 17.45 -4.79
CA LYS A 31 -5.57 16.37 -3.81
C LYS A 31 -6.77 16.15 -2.89
N ILE A 32 -7.33 17.23 -2.35
CA ILE A 32 -8.53 17.19 -1.50
C ILE A 32 -9.71 16.60 -2.29
N ARG A 33 -9.93 17.08 -3.53
CA ARG A 33 -11.02 16.61 -4.39
C ARG A 33 -10.96 15.10 -4.62
N VAL A 34 -9.77 14.54 -4.88
CA VAL A 34 -9.60 13.08 -5.05
C VAL A 34 -9.84 12.34 -3.73
N ILE A 35 -9.31 12.82 -2.59
CA ILE A 35 -9.53 12.19 -1.28
C ILE A 35 -11.02 12.14 -0.93
N GLU A 36 -11.74 13.25 -1.13
CA GLU A 36 -13.18 13.31 -0.86
C GLU A 36 -13.99 12.42 -1.83
N ALA A 37 -13.60 12.38 -3.10
CA ALA A 37 -14.24 11.50 -4.08
C ALA A 37 -14.01 10.01 -3.75
N LEU A 38 -12.80 9.63 -3.31
CA LEU A 38 -12.51 8.27 -2.81
C LEU A 38 -13.36 7.92 -1.58
N ALA A 39 -13.62 8.89 -0.69
CA ALA A 39 -14.48 8.67 0.47
C ALA A 39 -15.96 8.39 0.10
N GLU A 40 -16.38 8.67 -1.12
CA GLU A 40 -17.73 8.37 -1.63
C GLU A 40 -17.88 6.97 -2.24
N THR A 41 -16.77 6.25 -2.42
CA THR A 41 -16.76 4.92 -3.07
C THR A 41 -17.07 3.79 -2.10
N GLY A 42 -17.04 4.03 -0.78
CA GLY A 42 -17.17 2.95 0.22
C GLY A 42 -15.82 2.38 0.68
N LEU A 43 -14.69 2.92 0.22
CA LEU A 43 -13.38 2.63 0.80
C LEU A 43 -13.34 2.98 2.29
N GLU A 44 -12.84 2.07 3.11
CA GLU A 44 -12.69 2.26 4.56
C GLU A 44 -11.28 2.73 4.96
N HIS A 45 -10.30 2.62 4.06
CA HIS A 45 -8.90 2.96 4.32
C HIS A 45 -8.31 3.77 3.17
N ILE A 46 -7.91 5.02 3.46
CA ILE A 46 -7.35 5.94 2.45
C ILE A 46 -6.09 6.59 3.03
N GLN A 47 -4.95 6.46 2.34
CA GLN A 47 -3.73 7.15 2.72
C GLN A 47 -3.62 8.47 1.97
N VAL A 48 -3.76 9.57 2.70
CA VAL A 48 -4.07 10.89 2.13
C VAL A 48 -2.85 11.77 1.88
N CYS A 49 -1.73 11.53 2.56
CA CYS A 49 -0.54 12.38 2.44
C CYS A 49 0.75 11.73 2.97
N SER A 50 1.87 12.42 2.77
CA SER A 50 3.18 12.05 3.34
C SER A 50 3.82 13.23 4.08
N PHE A 51 4.07 13.09 5.38
CA PHE A 51 4.80 14.05 6.21
C PHE A 51 6.31 13.87 6.08
N VAL A 52 6.83 14.14 4.88
CA VAL A 52 8.23 13.90 4.51
C VAL A 52 9.02 15.20 4.34
N ASN A 53 10.32 15.05 4.09
CA ASN A 53 11.19 16.18 3.78
C ASN A 53 10.80 16.76 2.42
N THR A 54 10.22 17.95 2.43
CA THR A 54 9.68 18.65 1.25
C THR A 54 10.74 19.00 0.21
N ARG A 55 12.03 19.03 0.58
CA ARG A 55 13.13 19.19 -0.39
C ARG A 55 13.37 17.93 -1.22
N LEU A 56 13.12 16.75 -0.63
CA LEU A 56 13.27 15.47 -1.32
C LEU A 56 11.98 15.07 -2.04
N VAL A 57 10.83 15.48 -1.50
CA VAL A 57 9.50 15.18 -2.04
C VAL A 57 8.67 16.46 -2.07
N PRO A 58 8.86 17.33 -3.08
CA PRO A 58 8.16 18.63 -3.16
C PRO A 58 6.65 18.50 -3.31
N GLY A 59 6.16 17.39 -3.88
CA GLY A 59 4.73 17.12 -4.05
C GLY A 59 3.94 17.06 -2.74
N TRP A 60 4.60 16.94 -1.59
CA TRP A 60 3.98 16.94 -0.26
C TRP A 60 4.39 18.14 0.61
N ALA A 61 4.77 19.25 -0.01
CA ALA A 61 5.01 20.50 0.72
C ALA A 61 3.76 21.06 1.42
N ASP A 62 2.58 20.70 0.92
CA ASP A 62 1.26 21.14 1.37
C ASP A 62 0.50 20.05 2.16
N ALA A 63 1.20 19.05 2.73
CA ALA A 63 0.57 17.92 3.41
C ALA A 63 -0.39 18.36 4.53
N GLU A 64 0.01 19.35 5.34
CA GLU A 64 -0.83 19.92 6.40
C GLU A 64 -2.08 20.61 5.84
N ASP A 65 -1.96 21.33 4.73
CA ASP A 65 -3.08 22.03 4.10
C ASP A 65 -4.08 21.04 3.50
N VAL A 66 -3.58 19.96 2.89
CA VAL A 66 -4.43 18.84 2.41
C VAL A 66 -5.18 18.23 3.58
N VAL A 67 -4.47 17.85 4.65
CA VAL A 67 -5.08 17.20 5.80
C VAL A 67 -6.07 18.12 6.50
N ALA A 68 -5.78 19.42 6.62
CA ALA A 68 -6.73 20.38 7.17
C ALA A 68 -7.97 20.54 6.28
N GLY A 69 -7.80 20.55 4.96
CA GLY A 69 -8.82 20.97 4.00
C GLY A 69 -9.90 19.94 3.64
N PHE A 70 -9.61 18.63 3.65
CA PHE A 70 -10.62 17.63 3.23
C PHE A 70 -11.72 17.42 4.28
N ASN A 71 -12.93 17.09 3.86
CA ASN A 71 -14.02 16.76 4.77
C ASN A 71 -14.00 15.27 5.12
N ALA A 72 -13.51 14.93 6.32
CA ALA A 72 -13.40 13.55 6.77
C ALA A 72 -14.78 12.93 7.00
N LYS A 73 -15.06 11.81 6.30
CA LYS A 73 -16.26 11.02 6.56
C LYS A 73 -16.11 10.09 7.76
N PRO A 74 -17.15 9.97 8.62
CA PRO A 74 -17.16 8.97 9.69
C PRO A 74 -17.00 7.55 9.14
N GLY A 75 -16.28 6.71 9.88
CA GLY A 75 -16.08 5.30 9.53
C GLY A 75 -14.91 5.03 8.58
N ILE A 76 -14.23 6.06 8.07
CA ILE A 76 -13.06 5.89 7.19
C ILE A 76 -11.78 6.19 7.97
N HIS A 77 -10.79 5.30 7.82
CA HIS A 77 -9.45 5.44 8.34
C HIS A 77 -8.57 6.21 7.35
N TYR A 78 -8.49 7.53 7.55
CA TYR A 78 -7.53 8.37 6.83
C TYR A 78 -6.15 8.24 7.48
N THR A 79 -5.12 7.90 6.71
CA THR A 79 -3.75 7.72 7.22
C THR A 79 -2.77 8.66 6.53
N GLY A 80 -1.67 9.00 7.19
CA GLY A 80 -0.56 9.73 6.59
C GLY A 80 0.75 8.97 6.79
N LEU A 81 1.69 9.09 5.87
CA LEU A 81 3.00 8.42 5.96
C LEU A 81 4.05 9.33 6.61
N TRP A 82 4.97 8.75 7.39
CA TRP A 82 6.17 9.43 7.88
C TRP A 82 7.35 8.45 7.99
N PHE A 83 8.58 8.98 7.96
CA PHE A 83 9.81 8.18 8.07
C PHE A 83 10.71 8.58 9.24
N ASN A 84 10.40 9.67 9.95
CA ASN A 84 11.24 10.17 11.04
C ASN A 84 10.41 10.86 12.12
N SER A 85 11.07 11.28 13.20
CA SER A 85 10.43 11.92 14.35
C SER A 85 9.73 13.23 13.99
N ASN A 86 10.29 14.04 13.10
CA ASN A 86 9.65 15.29 12.67
C ASN A 86 8.33 14.99 11.93
N GLY A 87 8.36 14.08 10.96
CA GLY A 87 7.15 13.63 10.25
C GLY A 87 6.09 13.06 11.20
N LEU A 88 6.51 12.27 12.20
CA LEU A 88 5.61 11.77 13.24
C LEU A 88 4.96 12.91 14.03
N GLN A 89 5.71 13.92 14.47
CA GLN A 89 5.14 15.05 15.21
C GLN A 89 4.15 15.86 14.37
N ARG A 90 4.42 16.03 13.08
CA ARG A 90 3.48 16.66 12.13
C ARG A 90 2.20 15.84 12.00
N ALA A 91 2.31 14.53 11.86
CA ALA A 91 1.15 13.63 11.79
C ALA A 91 0.31 13.65 13.09
N LEU A 92 0.98 13.66 14.26
CA LEU A 92 0.33 13.70 15.57
C LEU A 92 -0.48 14.98 15.82
N ALA A 93 -0.15 16.09 15.14
CA ALA A 93 -0.94 17.32 15.20
C ALA A 93 -2.36 17.16 14.63
N PHE A 94 -2.60 16.13 13.81
CA PHE A 94 -3.89 15.82 13.18
C PHE A 94 -4.49 14.50 13.68
N ARG A 95 -4.14 14.05 14.90
CA ARG A 95 -4.64 12.79 15.51
C ARG A 95 -6.16 12.72 15.71
N ASP A 96 -6.84 13.86 15.62
CA ASP A 96 -8.30 13.97 15.66
C ASP A 96 -8.96 13.62 14.33
N LYS A 97 -8.18 13.67 13.23
CA LYS A 97 -8.64 13.44 11.86
C LYS A 97 -7.97 12.24 11.19
N LEU A 98 -6.70 11.97 11.53
CA LEU A 98 -5.90 10.87 10.99
C LEU A 98 -5.84 9.70 11.97
N THR A 99 -5.96 8.50 11.42
CA THR A 99 -5.57 7.25 12.08
C THR A 99 -4.04 7.16 12.06
N ILE A 100 -3.41 7.20 13.24
CA ILE A 100 -1.95 7.18 13.39
C ILE A 100 -1.52 5.80 13.88
N ASN A 101 -0.90 5.02 12.99
CA ASN A 101 -0.30 3.73 13.29
C ASN A 101 1.15 3.68 12.81
N GLY A 102 2.07 3.28 13.68
CA GLY A 102 3.44 2.99 13.31
C GLY A 102 3.57 1.64 12.60
N SER A 103 4.74 1.43 12.00
CA SER A 103 5.11 0.14 11.43
C SER A 103 6.60 -0.14 11.61
N ILE A 104 6.96 -1.42 11.58
CA ILE A 104 8.34 -1.86 11.40
C ILE A 104 8.52 -2.17 9.91
N ALA A 105 9.50 -1.53 9.26
CA ALA A 105 9.75 -1.70 7.83
C ALA A 105 11.16 -2.26 7.59
N LEU A 106 11.22 -3.51 7.14
CA LEU A 106 12.44 -4.20 6.75
C LEU A 106 12.41 -4.55 5.26
N THR A 107 13.52 -5.08 4.76
CA THR A 107 13.67 -5.48 3.36
C THR A 107 14.27 -6.88 3.29
N ALA A 108 13.80 -7.73 2.39
CA ALA A 108 14.37 -9.08 2.22
C ALA A 108 15.69 -9.08 1.41
N SER A 109 16.04 -7.96 0.77
CA SER A 109 17.26 -7.79 -0.02
C SER A 109 18.22 -6.78 0.61
N GLU A 110 19.42 -7.23 0.96
CA GLU A 110 20.53 -6.39 1.46
C GLU A 110 20.95 -5.34 0.42
N ALA A 111 21.03 -5.73 -0.85
CA ALA A 111 21.37 -4.81 -1.93
C ALA A 111 20.33 -3.68 -2.06
N PHE A 112 19.04 -4.02 -1.93
CA PHE A 112 17.99 -3.02 -1.92
C PHE A 112 18.02 -2.15 -0.66
N THR A 113 18.29 -2.70 0.53
CA THR A 113 18.43 -1.90 1.75
C THR A 113 19.47 -0.79 1.56
N ARG A 114 20.65 -1.15 1.03
CA ARG A 114 21.73 -0.20 0.77
C ARG A 114 21.34 0.83 -0.26
N LYS A 115 20.69 0.40 -1.35
CA LYS A 115 20.30 1.31 -2.43
C LYS A 115 19.20 2.29 -2.01
N ASN A 116 18.20 1.81 -1.27
CA ASN A 116 17.00 2.57 -0.92
C ASN A 116 17.20 3.42 0.34
N LEU A 117 17.88 2.88 1.35
CA LEU A 117 17.98 3.49 2.68
C LEU A 117 19.40 3.98 3.01
N ASN A 118 20.38 3.74 2.14
CA ASN A 118 21.80 4.03 2.38
C ASN A 118 22.32 3.41 3.70
N ARG A 119 21.84 2.21 4.02
CA ARG A 119 22.24 1.42 5.20
C ARG A 119 22.15 -0.08 4.92
N SER A 120 22.92 -0.87 5.66
CA SER A 120 22.82 -2.33 5.71
C SER A 120 21.55 -2.79 6.43
N HIS A 121 21.19 -4.07 6.30
CA HIS A 121 20.07 -4.66 7.04
C HIS A 121 20.24 -4.54 8.56
N ALA A 122 21.44 -4.79 9.09
CA ALA A 122 21.71 -4.68 10.53
C ALA A 122 21.52 -3.24 11.04
N GLU A 123 21.98 -2.24 10.30
CA GLU A 123 21.76 -0.83 10.63
C GLU A 123 20.27 -0.45 10.51
N ASN A 124 19.54 -1.06 9.57
CA ASN A 124 18.10 -0.89 9.43
C ASN A 124 17.33 -1.45 10.62
N VAL A 125 17.72 -2.64 11.11
CA VAL A 125 17.16 -3.24 12.33
C VAL A 125 17.32 -2.31 13.53
N GLU A 126 18.53 -1.78 13.76
CA GLU A 126 18.77 -0.85 14.87
C GLU A 126 18.01 0.47 14.74
N ALA A 127 17.83 0.97 13.51
CA ALA A 127 16.99 2.13 13.27
C ALA A 127 15.51 1.84 13.56
N MET A 128 15.00 0.67 13.17
CA MET A 128 13.63 0.25 13.46
C MET A 128 13.39 0.07 14.96
N LYS A 129 14.35 -0.46 15.73
CA LYS A 129 14.23 -0.50 17.21
C LYS A 129 14.02 0.88 17.82
N LYS A 130 14.80 1.87 17.38
CA LYS A 130 14.68 3.26 17.84
C LYS A 130 13.33 3.84 17.44
N GLN A 131 12.90 3.60 16.20
CA GLN A 131 11.65 4.12 15.68
C GLN A 131 10.43 3.48 16.36
N THR A 132 10.42 2.17 16.58
CA THR A 132 9.34 1.46 17.30
C THR A 132 9.18 2.01 18.72
N ARG A 133 10.28 2.18 19.47
CA ARG A 133 10.22 2.80 20.80
C ARG A 133 9.65 4.21 20.75
N LEU A 134 10.11 5.04 19.80
CA LEU A 134 9.59 6.39 19.63
C LEU A 134 8.08 6.41 19.37
N HIS A 135 7.54 5.51 18.56
CA HIS A 135 6.09 5.42 18.36
C HIS A 135 5.36 5.12 19.67
N LEU A 136 5.81 4.09 20.40
CA LEU A 136 5.18 3.70 21.67
C LEU A 136 5.25 4.80 22.74
N GLU A 137 6.39 5.50 22.84
CA GLU A 137 6.57 6.66 23.74
C GLU A 137 5.61 7.82 23.42
N ASN A 138 5.16 7.93 22.17
CA ASN A 138 4.16 8.92 21.74
C ASN A 138 2.72 8.36 21.74
N GLY A 139 2.50 7.16 22.30
CA GLY A 139 1.19 6.52 22.35
C GLY A 139 0.67 6.05 20.99
N VAL A 140 1.57 5.76 20.04
CA VAL A 140 1.25 5.25 18.71
C VAL A 140 1.50 3.75 18.67
N ASP A 141 0.45 2.98 18.38
CA ASP A 141 0.54 1.53 18.21
C ASP A 141 1.36 1.18 16.96
N VAL A 142 2.02 0.02 16.99
CA VAL A 142 2.82 -0.50 15.86
C VAL A 142 2.26 -1.86 15.42
N PRO A 143 1.10 -1.91 14.74
CA PRO A 143 0.42 -3.16 14.43
C PRO A 143 0.97 -3.89 13.20
N ARG A 144 1.76 -3.21 12.35
CA ARG A 144 2.19 -3.73 11.03
C ARG A 144 3.71 -3.96 11.00
N LEU A 145 4.10 -5.14 10.50
CA LEU A 145 5.47 -5.46 10.11
C LEU A 145 5.52 -5.65 8.58
N GLY A 146 6.21 -4.74 7.88
CA GLY A 146 6.34 -4.72 6.44
C GLY A 146 7.69 -5.24 5.94
N ILE A 147 7.67 -6.10 4.92
CA ILE A 147 8.87 -6.58 4.20
C ILE A 147 8.82 -6.11 2.74
N MET A 148 9.72 -5.20 2.38
CA MET A 148 9.95 -4.80 0.98
C MET A 148 10.82 -5.81 0.23
N ALA A 149 10.71 -5.80 -1.10
CA ALA A 149 11.40 -6.74 -1.99
C ALA A 149 11.13 -8.21 -1.60
N ALA A 150 9.93 -8.51 -1.10
CA ALA A 150 9.58 -9.82 -0.57
C ALA A 150 9.57 -10.92 -1.66
N PHE A 151 9.41 -10.52 -2.91
CA PHE A 151 9.25 -11.44 -4.03
C PHE A 151 10.37 -11.33 -5.07
N GLY A 152 11.38 -10.50 -4.87
CA GLY A 152 12.47 -10.32 -5.82
C GLY A 152 13.07 -8.93 -5.75
N CYS A 153 14.23 -8.77 -6.37
CA CYS A 153 14.98 -7.52 -6.32
C CYS A 153 15.77 -7.27 -7.61
N ASN A 154 15.63 -6.09 -8.22
CA ASN A 154 16.43 -5.67 -9.38
C ASN A 154 17.94 -5.58 -9.09
N TYR A 155 18.34 -5.50 -7.81
CA TYR A 155 19.74 -5.38 -7.39
C TYR A 155 20.37 -6.67 -6.87
N GLN A 156 19.57 -7.69 -6.57
CA GLN A 156 20.03 -8.96 -5.98
C GLN A 156 19.51 -10.20 -6.73
N GLY A 157 18.52 -10.03 -7.61
CA GLY A 157 17.84 -11.12 -8.29
C GLY A 157 16.76 -11.75 -7.41
N ASP A 158 16.70 -13.07 -7.44
CA ASP A 158 15.68 -13.84 -6.73
C ASP A 158 15.81 -13.71 -5.21
N ILE A 159 14.65 -13.55 -4.56
CA ILE A 159 14.50 -13.56 -3.11
C ILE A 159 13.76 -14.82 -2.71
N SER A 160 14.39 -15.62 -1.86
CA SER A 160 13.80 -16.87 -1.36
C SER A 160 12.83 -16.60 -0.21
N PRO A 161 11.81 -17.47 0.00
CA PRO A 161 10.95 -17.39 1.18
C PRO A 161 11.73 -17.42 2.50
N ALA A 162 12.86 -18.13 2.55
CA ALA A 162 13.72 -18.19 3.72
C ALA A 162 14.29 -16.81 4.10
N GLN A 163 14.64 -15.98 3.12
CA GLN A 163 15.09 -14.60 3.36
C GLN A 163 13.95 -13.72 3.91
N VAL A 164 12.74 -13.86 3.35
CA VAL A 164 11.55 -13.16 3.86
C VAL A 164 11.26 -13.55 5.31
N ILE A 165 11.29 -14.85 5.62
CA ILE A 165 11.10 -15.36 6.99
C ILE A 165 12.18 -14.85 7.94
N ALA A 166 13.44 -14.79 7.51
CA ALA A 166 14.53 -14.24 8.32
C ALA A 166 14.26 -12.77 8.67
N SER A 167 13.90 -11.93 7.69
CA SER A 167 13.54 -10.53 7.94
C SER A 167 12.29 -10.39 8.82
N LEU A 168 11.29 -11.27 8.68
CA LEU A 168 10.13 -11.29 9.57
C LEU A 168 10.51 -11.65 11.01
N LYS A 169 11.42 -12.60 11.21
CA LYS A 169 11.92 -12.94 12.56
C LYS A 169 12.63 -11.76 13.21
N ASP A 170 13.47 -11.03 12.45
CA ASP A 170 14.12 -9.83 12.95
C ASP A 170 13.10 -8.75 13.34
N GLY A 171 12.07 -8.55 12.51
CA GLY A 171 10.98 -7.61 12.79
C GLY A 171 10.17 -7.99 14.04
N MET A 172 9.87 -9.29 14.21
CA MET A 172 9.19 -9.79 15.40
C MET A 172 10.04 -9.62 16.65
N ALA A 173 11.36 -9.83 16.56
CA ALA A 173 12.27 -9.60 17.68
C ALA A 173 12.33 -8.11 18.08
N ILE A 174 12.32 -7.19 17.10
CA ILE A 174 12.21 -5.74 17.37
C ILE A 174 10.90 -5.44 18.12
N ALA A 175 9.78 -6.02 17.67
CA ALA A 175 8.49 -5.79 18.29
C ALA A 175 8.45 -6.32 19.73
N GLU A 176 8.95 -7.53 19.96
CA GLU A 176 9.06 -8.14 21.29
C GLU A 176 9.94 -7.31 22.23
N GLU A 177 11.13 -6.87 21.78
CA GLU A 177 12.04 -6.04 22.56
C GLU A 177 11.39 -4.72 23.00
N ALA A 178 10.62 -4.09 22.12
CA ALA A 178 9.96 -2.82 22.40
C ALA A 178 8.60 -2.96 23.11
N GLY A 179 8.02 -4.16 23.20
CA GLY A 179 6.65 -4.38 23.68
C GLY A 179 5.56 -4.00 22.68
N ALA A 180 5.88 -3.91 21.39
CA ALA A 180 4.91 -3.67 20.33
C ALA A 180 4.15 -4.95 19.94
N LYS A 181 2.85 -4.81 19.65
CA LYS A 181 2.01 -5.92 19.20
C LYS A 181 1.80 -5.90 17.69
N ILE A 182 2.41 -6.85 16.98
CA ILE A 182 2.18 -7.05 15.54
C ILE A 182 0.90 -7.87 15.33
N ASN A 183 0.00 -7.34 14.50
CA ASN A 183 -1.27 -7.96 14.11
C ASN A 183 -1.27 -8.42 12.64
N ILE A 184 -0.39 -7.86 11.81
CA ILE A 184 -0.34 -8.15 10.38
C ILE A 184 1.08 -8.05 9.81
N PHE A 185 1.39 -8.97 8.91
CA PHE A 185 2.56 -8.89 8.03
C PHE A 185 2.15 -8.31 6.68
N SER A 186 2.84 -7.27 6.22
CA SER A 186 2.69 -6.73 4.87
C SER A 186 3.87 -7.17 4.02
N LEU A 187 3.60 -7.88 2.92
CA LEU A 187 4.63 -8.34 1.99
C LEU A 187 4.51 -7.54 0.70
N ALA A 188 5.55 -6.76 0.38
CA ALA A 188 5.54 -5.86 -0.77
C ALA A 188 6.33 -6.42 -1.96
N ASP A 189 5.69 -6.46 -3.11
CA ASP A 189 6.30 -6.67 -4.42
C ASP A 189 6.83 -5.36 -5.00
N THR A 190 7.78 -4.75 -4.30
CA THR A 190 8.28 -3.38 -4.53
C THR A 190 8.79 -3.11 -5.96
N MET A 191 9.06 -4.15 -6.73
CA MET A 191 9.66 -4.03 -8.07
C MET A 191 8.92 -4.89 -9.12
N GLY A 192 7.73 -5.40 -8.80
CA GLY A 192 6.91 -6.21 -9.71
C GLY A 192 7.55 -7.54 -10.13
N TRP A 193 8.17 -8.27 -9.18
CA TRP A 193 8.81 -9.58 -9.39
C TRP A 193 7.90 -10.76 -9.04
N ALA A 194 6.77 -10.52 -8.38
CA ALA A 194 5.90 -11.59 -7.94
C ALA A 194 5.25 -12.28 -9.14
N THR A 195 5.10 -13.59 -9.01
CA THR A 195 4.28 -14.43 -9.88
C THR A 195 3.33 -15.24 -8.99
N PRO A 196 2.21 -15.76 -9.52
CA PRO A 196 1.25 -16.53 -8.72
C PRO A 196 1.91 -17.66 -7.91
N ALA A 197 2.79 -18.43 -8.54
CA ALA A 197 3.53 -19.50 -7.87
C ALA A 197 4.47 -18.99 -6.76
N ARG A 198 5.06 -17.80 -6.93
CA ARG A 198 5.93 -17.18 -5.92
C ARG A 198 5.13 -16.64 -4.74
N ILE A 199 3.98 -16.02 -5.00
CA ILE A 199 3.00 -15.63 -3.98
C ILE A 199 2.61 -16.86 -3.15
N GLU A 200 2.19 -17.93 -3.83
CA GLU A 200 1.74 -19.15 -3.18
C GLU A 200 2.84 -19.78 -2.32
N ARG A 201 4.05 -19.90 -2.86
CA ARG A 201 5.20 -20.43 -2.12
C ARG A 201 5.53 -19.59 -0.89
N THR A 202 5.69 -18.27 -1.05
CA THR A 202 6.12 -17.40 0.05
C THR A 202 5.07 -17.33 1.17
N ILE A 203 3.78 -17.21 0.84
CA ILE A 203 2.71 -17.16 1.84
C ILE A 203 2.62 -18.48 2.61
N ASN A 204 2.69 -19.62 1.92
CA ASN A 204 2.62 -20.93 2.57
C ASN A 204 3.79 -21.12 3.55
N GLU A 205 5.02 -20.76 3.15
CA GLU A 205 6.19 -20.82 4.01
C GLU A 205 6.07 -19.90 5.23
N VAL A 206 5.58 -18.66 5.07
CA VAL A 206 5.31 -17.76 6.20
C VAL A 206 4.29 -18.37 7.17
N ARG A 207 3.25 -19.02 6.66
CA ARG A 207 2.22 -19.66 7.48
C ARG A 207 2.68 -20.93 8.19
N THR A 208 3.75 -21.60 7.73
CA THR A 208 4.35 -22.69 8.50
C THR A 208 4.92 -22.20 9.83
N VAL A 209 5.39 -20.94 9.88
CA VAL A 209 5.98 -20.32 11.06
C VAL A 209 4.94 -19.54 11.87
N TRP A 210 4.06 -18.79 11.18
CA TRP A 210 3.02 -17.97 11.81
C TRP A 210 1.63 -18.29 11.24
N PRO A 211 1.02 -19.43 11.62
CA PRO A 211 -0.20 -19.93 10.99
C PRO A 211 -1.44 -19.05 11.18
N LYS A 212 -1.45 -18.19 12.20
CA LYS A 212 -2.57 -17.29 12.53
C LYS A 212 -2.32 -15.83 12.18
N MET A 213 -1.12 -15.48 11.71
CA MET A 213 -0.79 -14.10 11.40
C MET A 213 -1.55 -13.65 10.15
N LYS A 214 -2.21 -12.50 10.22
CA LYS A 214 -2.82 -11.89 9.02
C LYS A 214 -1.70 -11.49 8.06
N ILE A 215 -1.97 -11.61 6.77
CA ILE A 215 -1.06 -11.17 5.72
C ILE A 215 -1.79 -10.15 4.86
N ALA A 216 -1.13 -9.01 4.62
CA ALA A 216 -1.49 -8.05 3.60
C ALA A 216 -0.48 -8.11 2.46
N LEU A 217 -0.91 -7.78 1.25
CA LEU A 217 -0.03 -7.66 0.08
C LEU A 217 -0.04 -6.24 -0.47
N HIS A 218 1.13 -5.77 -0.86
CA HIS A 218 1.31 -4.54 -1.63
C HIS A 218 1.95 -4.93 -2.97
N LEU A 219 1.15 -4.94 -4.03
CA LEU A 219 1.53 -5.52 -5.32
C LEU A 219 1.76 -4.40 -6.34
N HIS A 220 2.90 -4.46 -7.03
CA HIS A 220 3.17 -3.59 -8.18
C HIS A 220 2.88 -4.33 -9.47
N ASP A 221 2.31 -3.62 -10.45
CA ASP A 221 1.93 -4.18 -11.74
C ASP A 221 2.94 -3.91 -12.86
N THR A 222 4.19 -3.64 -12.48
CA THR A 222 5.31 -3.34 -13.39
C THR A 222 5.48 -4.35 -14.54
N ARG A 223 4.98 -5.58 -14.39
CA ARG A 223 5.04 -6.65 -15.40
C ARG A 223 3.67 -7.26 -15.75
N GLY A 224 2.56 -6.60 -15.39
CA GLY A 224 1.20 -7.06 -15.73
C GLY A 224 0.78 -8.35 -15.02
N LEU A 225 1.25 -8.56 -13.79
CA LEU A 225 0.98 -9.78 -13.01
C LEU A 225 0.24 -9.52 -11.70
N ALA A 226 0.00 -8.27 -11.31
CA ALA A 226 -0.51 -7.93 -9.99
C ALA A 226 -1.91 -8.49 -9.73
N VAL A 227 -2.84 -8.41 -10.70
CA VAL A 227 -4.19 -9.01 -10.58
C VAL A 227 -4.10 -10.54 -10.46
N ALA A 228 -3.23 -11.19 -11.24
CA ALA A 228 -3.00 -12.64 -11.14
C ALA A 228 -2.39 -13.04 -9.78
N ASN A 229 -1.49 -12.21 -9.25
CA ASN A 229 -0.89 -12.37 -7.94
C ASN A 229 -1.93 -12.17 -6.81
N ALA A 230 -2.81 -11.18 -6.94
CA ALA A 230 -3.91 -10.95 -6.01
C ALA A 230 -4.88 -12.14 -6.01
N HIS A 231 -5.27 -12.64 -7.18
CA HIS A 231 -6.08 -13.86 -7.31
C HIS A 231 -5.44 -15.07 -6.60
N ALA A 232 -4.13 -15.28 -6.79
CA ALA A 232 -3.39 -16.34 -6.10
C ALA A 232 -3.45 -16.20 -4.58
N ALA A 233 -3.29 -14.97 -4.07
CA ALA A 233 -3.37 -14.67 -2.65
C ALA A 233 -4.79 -14.82 -2.07
N LEU A 234 -5.83 -14.45 -2.82
CA LEU A 234 -7.23 -14.63 -2.44
C LEU A 234 -7.58 -16.11 -2.24
N LYS A 235 -7.11 -17.01 -3.12
CA LYS A 235 -7.26 -18.47 -2.94
C LYS A 235 -6.59 -19.00 -1.68
N LEU A 236 -5.60 -18.26 -1.15
CA LEU A 236 -4.96 -18.57 0.11
C LEU A 236 -5.66 -17.88 1.29
N GLY A 237 -6.72 -17.10 1.09
CA GLY A 237 -7.42 -16.40 2.18
C GLY A 237 -6.67 -15.17 2.69
N VAL A 238 -5.85 -14.52 1.85
CA VAL A 238 -5.41 -13.14 2.11
C VAL A 238 -6.63 -12.21 2.01
N THR A 239 -6.80 -11.32 2.98
CA THR A 239 -7.99 -10.45 3.11
C THR A 239 -7.65 -8.97 3.08
N GLN A 240 -6.39 -8.58 2.87
CA GLN A 240 -5.99 -7.17 2.88
C GLN A 240 -4.99 -6.90 1.76
N PHE A 241 -5.27 -5.87 0.97
CA PHE A 241 -4.41 -5.45 -0.13
C PHE A 241 -4.23 -3.94 -0.11
N ASP A 242 -3.01 -3.51 -0.36
CA ASP A 242 -2.69 -2.11 -0.65
C ASP A 242 -2.76 -1.94 -2.18
N SER A 243 -3.48 -0.92 -2.67
CA SER A 243 -3.70 -0.64 -4.10
C SER A 243 -3.78 0.87 -4.34
N THR A 244 -3.85 1.29 -5.61
CA THR A 244 -4.01 2.70 -5.96
C THR A 244 -5.03 2.91 -7.05
N VAL A 245 -5.85 3.94 -6.91
CA VAL A 245 -6.76 4.42 -7.94
C VAL A 245 -6.02 4.66 -9.26
N GLY A 246 -6.55 4.15 -10.37
CA GLY A 246 -5.97 4.22 -11.70
C GLY A 246 -4.61 3.51 -11.88
N GLY A 247 -4.09 2.80 -10.87
CA GLY A 247 -2.73 2.23 -10.92
C GLY A 247 -1.62 3.26 -10.70
N LEU A 248 -1.96 4.38 -10.07
CA LEU A 248 -1.02 5.43 -9.68
C LEU A 248 0.18 4.95 -8.86
N GLY A 249 1.28 5.69 -8.95
CA GLY A 249 2.45 5.46 -8.11
C GLY A 249 3.47 4.52 -8.73
N GLY A 250 4.27 3.88 -7.89
CA GLY A 250 5.44 3.11 -8.29
C GLY A 250 6.68 3.49 -7.47
N CYS A 251 7.73 2.68 -7.57
CA CYS A 251 8.94 2.88 -6.78
C CYS A 251 10.03 3.62 -7.59
N PRO A 252 10.37 4.88 -7.27
CA PRO A 252 11.43 5.62 -7.98
C PRO A 252 12.81 4.95 -7.81
N PHE A 253 12.96 4.13 -6.78
CA PHE A 253 14.18 3.38 -6.46
C PHE A 253 14.19 1.96 -7.03
N ALA A 254 13.16 1.53 -7.76
CA ALA A 254 13.15 0.23 -8.43
C ALA A 254 14.10 0.19 -9.64
N GLY A 255 14.59 1.33 -10.14
CA GLY A 255 15.61 1.37 -11.20
C GLY A 255 15.07 1.11 -12.61
N GLN A 256 13.75 1.01 -12.78
CA GLN A 256 13.08 0.97 -14.09
C GLN A 256 12.27 2.25 -14.28
N LYS A 257 12.38 2.88 -15.46
CA LYS A 257 11.62 4.08 -15.81
C LYS A 257 10.40 3.69 -16.65
N GLY A 258 9.24 4.30 -16.35
CA GLY A 258 8.04 4.23 -17.21
C GLY A 258 7.28 2.91 -17.19
N ALA A 259 7.48 2.06 -16.17
CA ALA A 259 6.67 0.87 -15.97
C ALA A 259 5.53 1.14 -14.99
N ALA A 260 4.43 0.39 -15.10
CA ALA A 260 3.25 0.53 -14.24
C ALA A 260 3.61 0.42 -12.74
N GLY A 261 2.87 1.20 -11.95
CA GLY A 261 3.05 1.37 -10.51
C GLY A 261 2.42 0.25 -9.70
N ASN A 262 1.50 0.62 -8.82
CA ASN A 262 0.76 -0.31 -7.99
C ASN A 262 -0.34 -1.02 -8.80
N ILE A 263 -0.89 -2.10 -8.24
CA ILE A 263 -2.16 -2.67 -8.71
C ILE A 263 -3.27 -1.61 -8.68
N CYS A 264 -4.06 -1.55 -9.76
CA CYS A 264 -5.22 -0.67 -9.86
C CYS A 264 -6.30 -1.09 -8.86
N THR A 265 -6.82 -0.15 -8.07
CA THR A 265 -7.90 -0.43 -7.10
C THR A 265 -9.15 -0.93 -7.82
N GLU A 266 -9.47 -0.35 -8.98
CA GLU A 266 -10.62 -0.69 -9.82
C GLU A 266 -10.58 -2.15 -10.27
N GLU A 267 -9.42 -2.61 -10.74
CA GLU A 267 -9.23 -3.97 -11.24
C GLU A 267 -9.25 -5.00 -10.10
N LEU A 268 -8.73 -4.63 -8.92
CA LEU A 268 -8.81 -5.47 -7.74
C LEU A 268 -10.25 -5.60 -7.23
N VAL A 269 -11.02 -4.49 -7.21
CA VAL A 269 -12.44 -4.51 -6.85
C VAL A 269 -13.23 -5.36 -7.84
N MET A 270 -13.05 -5.16 -9.14
CA MET A 270 -13.68 -6.00 -10.17
C MET A 270 -13.34 -7.48 -9.96
N LEU A 271 -12.07 -7.83 -9.75
CA LEU A 271 -11.67 -9.23 -9.50
C LEU A 271 -12.44 -9.80 -8.31
N CYS A 272 -12.52 -9.08 -7.20
CA CYS A 272 -13.24 -9.51 -6.01
C CYS A 272 -14.74 -9.69 -6.30
N GLU A 273 -15.40 -8.71 -6.91
CA GLU A 273 -16.82 -8.75 -7.25
C GLU A 273 -17.16 -9.95 -8.14
N GLU A 274 -16.40 -10.16 -9.21
CA GLU A 274 -16.59 -11.28 -10.14
C GLU A 274 -16.32 -12.65 -9.51
N MET A 275 -15.52 -12.68 -8.44
CA MET A 275 -15.29 -13.88 -7.64
C MET A 275 -16.31 -14.07 -6.51
N GLY A 276 -17.27 -13.14 -6.34
CA GLY A 276 -18.23 -13.15 -5.24
C GLY A 276 -17.64 -12.81 -3.88
N VAL A 277 -16.51 -12.09 -3.86
CA VAL A 277 -15.83 -11.58 -2.66
C VAL A 277 -16.22 -10.12 -2.46
N SER A 278 -16.78 -9.78 -1.29
CA SER A 278 -17.20 -8.41 -1.02
C SER A 278 -16.00 -7.50 -0.72
N THR A 279 -16.02 -6.27 -1.24
CA THR A 279 -15.10 -5.19 -0.84
C THR A 279 -15.81 -4.04 -0.14
N GLY A 280 -17.13 -3.91 -0.35
CA GLY A 280 -17.90 -2.73 0.11
C GLY A 280 -17.74 -1.50 -0.79
N VAL A 281 -16.93 -1.60 -1.84
CA VAL A 281 -16.62 -0.49 -2.75
C VAL A 281 -17.61 -0.47 -3.91
N ASP A 282 -18.10 0.72 -4.25
CA ASP A 282 -18.87 1.04 -5.45
C ASP A 282 -17.89 1.24 -6.62
N LEU A 283 -17.79 0.21 -7.46
CA LEU A 283 -16.86 0.19 -8.58
C LEU A 283 -17.14 1.28 -9.62
N ASP A 284 -18.41 1.59 -9.90
CA ASP A 284 -18.78 2.62 -10.87
C ASP A 284 -18.30 4.00 -10.39
N LYS A 285 -18.48 4.33 -9.10
CA LYS A 285 -17.93 5.57 -8.54
C LYS A 285 -16.41 5.58 -8.54
N LEU A 286 -15.77 4.46 -8.19
CA LEU A 286 -14.31 4.37 -8.17
C LEU A 286 -13.71 4.62 -9.56
N ILE A 287 -14.33 4.09 -10.62
CA ILE A 287 -13.97 4.35 -12.02
C ILE A 287 -14.02 5.86 -12.33
N GLU A 288 -15.05 6.59 -11.86
CA GLU A 288 -15.10 8.05 -12.04
C GLU A 288 -13.98 8.77 -11.28
N VAL A 289 -13.59 8.27 -10.10
CA VAL A 289 -12.42 8.81 -9.39
C VAL A 289 -11.12 8.55 -10.16
N GLY A 290 -10.96 7.36 -10.75
CA GLY A 290 -9.83 7.04 -11.62
C GLY A 290 -9.72 7.97 -12.83
N ARG A 291 -10.82 8.28 -13.50
CA ARG A 291 -10.86 9.27 -14.59
C ARG A 291 -10.52 10.68 -14.11
N MET A 292 -11.01 11.07 -12.93
CA MET A 292 -10.65 12.34 -12.32
C MET A 292 -9.15 12.42 -12.02
N ALA A 293 -8.57 11.35 -11.48
CA ALA A 293 -7.15 11.27 -11.21
C ALA A 293 -6.32 11.37 -12.51
N GLU A 294 -6.74 10.69 -13.57
CA GLU A 294 -6.12 10.77 -14.90
C GLU A 294 -6.13 12.20 -15.47
N GLU A 295 -7.26 12.90 -15.36
CA GLU A 295 -7.40 14.30 -15.74
C GLU A 295 -6.41 15.19 -14.97
N ILE A 296 -6.30 15.00 -13.65
CA ILE A 296 -5.45 15.79 -12.76
C ILE A 296 -3.96 15.59 -13.07
N VAL A 297 -3.52 14.35 -13.29
CA VAL A 297 -2.11 14.08 -13.60
C VAL A 297 -1.75 14.42 -15.05
N GLY A 298 -2.75 14.53 -15.93
CA GLY A 298 -2.59 15.02 -17.30
C GLY A 298 -1.91 14.02 -18.24
N HIS A 299 -1.90 12.74 -17.90
CA HIS A 299 -1.45 11.65 -18.77
C HIS A 299 -2.28 10.39 -18.52
N PRO A 300 -2.34 9.45 -19.49
CA PRO A 300 -3.08 8.21 -19.32
C PRO A 300 -2.61 7.41 -18.11
N LEU A 301 -3.55 6.88 -17.34
CA LEU A 301 -3.29 6.01 -16.21
C LEU A 301 -3.32 4.53 -16.63
N PRO A 302 -2.57 3.63 -15.95
CA PRO A 302 -2.47 2.23 -16.35
C PRO A 302 -3.76 1.42 -16.28
N SER A 303 -4.76 1.85 -15.50
CA SER A 303 -5.98 1.07 -15.36
C SER A 303 -6.73 0.96 -16.67
N GLU A 304 -6.95 -0.25 -17.17
CA GLU A 304 -7.80 -0.46 -18.35
C GLU A 304 -9.27 -0.19 -18.01
N LEU A 305 -9.64 -0.38 -16.73
CA LEU A 305 -11.02 -0.37 -16.29
C LEU A 305 -11.62 1.04 -16.25
N ILE A 306 -10.82 2.07 -16.01
CA ILE A 306 -11.30 3.45 -16.05
C ILE A 306 -11.79 3.85 -17.46
N HIS A 307 -11.29 3.17 -18.50
CA HIS A 307 -11.72 3.36 -19.89
C HIS A 307 -12.80 2.37 -20.32
N ALA A 308 -12.72 1.11 -19.89
CA ALA A 308 -13.63 0.05 -20.30
C ALA A 308 -14.99 0.09 -19.58
N GLY A 309 -15.05 0.60 -18.35
CA GLY A 309 -16.25 0.57 -17.51
C GLY A 309 -16.50 -0.77 -16.83
N SER A 310 -17.41 -0.81 -15.86
CA SER A 310 -17.73 -2.03 -15.10
C SER A 310 -18.54 -3.05 -15.92
N LEU A 311 -18.43 -4.34 -15.56
CA LEU A 311 -19.25 -5.40 -16.18
C LEU A 311 -20.73 -5.27 -15.81
N ASP A 312 -21.03 -4.76 -14.63
CA ASP A 312 -22.40 -4.54 -14.16
C ASP A 312 -23.17 -3.53 -15.01
N ALA A 313 -22.50 -2.49 -15.53
CA ALA A 313 -23.13 -1.57 -16.48
C ALA A 313 -23.65 -2.29 -17.72
N PHE A 314 -22.87 -3.22 -18.28
CA PHE A 314 -23.27 -4.03 -19.44
C PHE A 314 -24.36 -5.05 -19.10
N ARG A 315 -24.29 -5.68 -17.91
CA ARG A 315 -25.35 -6.60 -17.43
C ARG A 315 -26.70 -5.88 -17.31
N ARG A 316 -26.72 -4.66 -16.76
CA ARG A 316 -27.93 -3.84 -16.65
C ARG A 316 -28.51 -3.43 -18.01
N GLN A 317 -27.65 -3.19 -19.00
CA GLN A 317 -28.09 -2.85 -20.35
C GLN A 317 -28.68 -4.05 -21.10
N ALA A 318 -28.20 -5.26 -20.82
CA ALA A 318 -28.65 -6.48 -21.48
C ALA A 318 -29.94 -7.10 -20.91
N ALA A 319 -30.30 -6.74 -19.67
CA ALA A 319 -31.49 -7.21 -18.96
C ALA A 319 -32.76 -6.46 -19.37
#